data_AF-A0A948UEK7-F1
#
_entry.id   AF-A0A948UEK7-F1
#
_cell.length_a   1.000
_cell.length_b   1.000
_cell.length_c   1.000
_cell.angle_alpha   90.00
_cell.angle_beta   90.00
_cell.angle_gamma   90.00
#
_symmetry.space_group_name_H-M   'P 1'
#
loop_
_entity.id
_entity.type
_entity.pdbx_description
1 polymer ?
#
loop_
_entity_poly.entity_id
_entity_poly.type
_entity_poly.pdbx_seq_one_letter_code
_entity_poly.pdbx_strand_id
1 'polypeptide(L)'
;MKKETAKQAVKTDNNPISGNLISDIRRLIETARHNVAVTVNTRLTILYWQIGIRIRQDILNEKRAEYGEEILPTLSAKLVPEFGNGFGARNLSRMVRFAEVFPEGKILSTLLRGLPWSSHLHILAKTKSIEEKEFYLEALTFPSLLWRNTKPS
;
A
#
# COMPACT_ATOMS: atom_id res chain seq x y z
N MET A 1 -53.51 -37.59 -39.78
CA MET A 1 -52.21 -38.17 -39.36
C MET A 1 -51.38 -37.08 -38.74
N LYS A 2 -51.11 -37.19 -37.42
CA LYS A 2 -50.25 -36.28 -36.66
C LYS A 2 -48.80 -36.53 -37.08
N LYS A 3 -48.00 -35.48 -37.31
CA LYS A 3 -46.54 -35.60 -37.31
C LYS A 3 -45.98 -34.64 -36.26
N GLU A 4 -45.20 -35.25 -35.39
CA GLU A 4 -44.63 -34.71 -34.17
C GLU A 4 -43.63 -33.58 -34.43
N THR A 5 -43.77 -32.55 -33.60
CA THR A 5 -42.73 -31.63 -33.18
C THR A 5 -41.48 -32.38 -32.71
N ALA A 6 -40.37 -32.27 -33.44
CA ALA A 6 -39.04 -32.58 -32.93
C ALA A 6 -38.51 -31.35 -32.17
N LYS A 7 -38.75 -31.34 -30.87
CA LYS A 7 -38.17 -30.40 -29.91
C LYS A 7 -36.66 -30.70 -29.85
N GLN A 8 -35.84 -29.87 -30.46
CA GLN A 8 -34.39 -29.89 -30.24
C GLN A 8 -34.13 -29.49 -28.79
N ALA A 9 -34.00 -30.48 -27.92
CA ALA A 9 -33.45 -30.30 -26.59
C ALA A 9 -31.99 -29.89 -26.75
N VAL A 10 -31.70 -28.64 -26.39
CA VAL A 10 -30.34 -28.17 -26.12
C VAL A 10 -29.77 -29.08 -25.04
N LYS A 11 -28.91 -30.01 -25.43
CA LYS A 11 -28.11 -30.80 -24.50
C LYS A 11 -27.13 -29.83 -23.85
N THR A 12 -27.38 -29.45 -22.61
CA THR A 12 -26.35 -28.89 -21.74
C THR A 12 -25.28 -29.97 -21.58
N ASP A 13 -24.18 -29.84 -22.31
CA ASP A 13 -23.00 -30.68 -22.11
C ASP A 13 -22.46 -30.40 -20.71
N ASN A 14 -22.86 -31.24 -19.75
CA ASN A 14 -22.30 -31.31 -18.40
C ASN A 14 -20.90 -31.93 -18.45
N ASN A 15 -19.99 -31.35 -19.24
CA ASN A 15 -18.60 -31.74 -19.21
C ASN A 15 -18.01 -31.18 -17.90
N PRO A 16 -17.53 -32.01 -16.96
CA PRO A 16 -16.98 -31.50 -15.70
C PRO A 16 -15.85 -30.54 -16.05
N ILE A 17 -15.99 -29.27 -15.65
CA ILE A 17 -14.93 -28.29 -15.82
C ILE A 17 -13.69 -28.92 -15.18
N SER A 18 -12.65 -29.15 -15.99
CA SER A 18 -11.45 -29.81 -15.49
C SER A 18 -10.90 -29.00 -14.32
N GLY A 19 -10.61 -29.66 -13.20
CA GLY A 19 -10.12 -28.99 -11.98
C GLY A 19 -8.91 -28.09 -12.26
N ASN A 20 -8.10 -28.47 -13.25
CA ASN A 20 -6.96 -27.73 -13.76
C ASN A 20 -7.36 -26.37 -14.38
N LEU A 21 -8.43 -26.32 -15.18
CA LEU A 21 -8.90 -25.06 -15.77
C LEU A 21 -9.41 -24.08 -14.71
N ILE A 22 -10.15 -24.57 -13.71
CA ILE A 22 -10.62 -23.73 -12.58
C ILE A 22 -9.44 -23.22 -11.76
N SER A 23 -8.45 -24.06 -11.44
CA SER A 23 -7.26 -23.61 -10.70
C SER A 23 -6.44 -22.60 -11.49
N ASP A 24 -6.29 -22.79 -12.80
CA ASP A 24 -5.54 -21.87 -13.65
C ASP A 24 -6.23 -20.51 -13.75
N ILE A 25 -7.54 -20.48 -13.98
CA ILE A 25 -8.32 -19.23 -14.01
C ILE A 25 -8.26 -18.53 -12.65
N ARG A 26 -8.41 -19.28 -11.54
CA ARG A 26 -8.29 -18.71 -10.19
C ARG A 26 -6.92 -18.06 -9.99
N ARG A 27 -5.84 -18.76 -10.34
CA ARG A 27 -4.47 -18.23 -10.26
C ARG A 27 -4.32 -16.95 -11.08
N LEU A 28 -4.83 -16.92 -12.31
CA LEU A 28 -4.77 -15.70 -13.16
C LEU A 28 -5.49 -14.52 -12.50
N ILE A 29 -6.68 -14.74 -11.93
CA ILE A 29 -7.44 -13.70 -11.21
C ILE A 29 -6.67 -13.21 -9.98
N GLU A 30 -6.15 -14.13 -9.18
CA GLU A 30 -5.41 -13.81 -7.96
C GLU A 30 -4.12 -13.05 -8.27
N THR A 31 -3.36 -13.48 -9.28
CA THR A 31 -2.17 -12.78 -9.76
C THR A 31 -2.51 -11.37 -10.25
N ALA A 32 -3.55 -11.21 -11.06
CA ALA A 32 -3.96 -9.89 -11.55
C ALA A 32 -4.36 -8.96 -10.39
N ARG A 33 -5.17 -9.43 -9.44
CA ARG A 33 -5.56 -8.67 -8.25
C ARG A 33 -4.37 -8.28 -7.38
N HIS A 34 -3.44 -9.21 -7.16
CA HIS A 34 -2.22 -8.97 -6.40
C HIS A 34 -1.36 -7.89 -7.06
N ASN A 35 -1.14 -7.99 -8.37
CA ASN A 35 -0.33 -7.01 -9.12
C ASN A 35 -0.94 -5.60 -9.03
N VAL A 36 -2.26 -5.48 -9.22
CA VAL A 36 -2.97 -4.19 -9.07
C VAL A 36 -2.79 -3.63 -7.66
N ALA A 37 -2.97 -4.46 -6.63
CA ALA A 37 -2.81 -4.03 -5.24
C ALA A 37 -1.38 -3.54 -4.95
N VAL A 38 -0.36 -4.27 -5.42
CA VAL A 38 1.05 -3.88 -5.30
C VAL A 38 1.31 -2.54 -5.99
N THR A 39 0.85 -2.37 -7.23
CA THR A 39 1.03 -1.11 -7.96
C THR A 39 0.38 0.07 -7.25
N VAL A 40 -0.86 -0.08 -6.77
CA VAL A 40 -1.58 0.95 -6.02
C VAL A 40 -0.87 1.28 -4.72
N ASN A 41 -0.46 0.27 -3.95
CA ASN A 41 0.26 0.45 -2.69
C ASN A 41 1.57 1.20 -2.88
N THR A 42 2.38 0.81 -3.87
CA THR A 42 3.64 1.47 -4.20
C THR A 42 3.38 2.94 -4.57
N ARG A 43 2.40 3.21 -5.43
CA ARG A 43 2.12 4.58 -5.88
C ARG A 43 1.61 5.47 -4.76
N LEU A 44 0.72 4.97 -3.90
CA LEU A 44 0.23 5.69 -2.73
C LEU A 44 1.34 5.99 -1.74
N THR A 45 2.22 5.02 -1.49
CA THR A 45 3.33 5.22 -0.54
C THR A 45 4.33 6.26 -1.06
N ILE A 46 4.63 6.26 -2.37
CA ILE A 46 5.42 7.31 -3.01
C ILE A 46 4.74 8.68 -2.87
N LEU A 47 3.44 8.77 -3.16
CA LEU A 47 2.68 10.01 -3.04
C LEU A 47 2.74 10.58 -1.62
N TYR A 48 2.47 9.74 -0.62
CA TYR A 48 2.49 10.13 0.79
C TYR A 48 3.88 10.59 1.22
N TRP A 49 4.94 9.96 0.75
CA TRP A 49 6.29 10.44 0.98
C TRP A 49 6.54 11.82 0.34
N GLN A 50 6.17 12.00 -0.93
CA GLN A 50 6.35 13.28 -1.63
C GLN A 50 5.59 14.43 -0.95
N ILE A 51 4.38 14.17 -0.47
CA ILE A 51 3.60 15.14 0.33
C ILE A 51 4.36 15.50 1.60
N GLY A 52 4.90 14.52 2.32
CA GLY A 52 5.70 14.75 3.52
C GLY A 52 6.93 15.63 3.25
N ILE A 53 7.66 15.37 2.17
CA ILE A 53 8.80 16.19 1.74
C ILE A 53 8.36 17.63 1.46
N ARG A 54 7.29 17.82 0.69
CA ARG A 54 6.80 19.15 0.30
C ARG A 54 6.33 19.97 1.50
N ILE A 55 5.62 19.35 2.45
CA ILE A 55 5.19 20.02 3.68
C ILE A 55 6.41 20.42 4.51
N ARG A 56 7.38 19.51 4.69
CA ARG A 56 8.61 19.80 5.45
C ARG A 56 9.40 20.96 4.85
N GLN A 57 9.52 21.01 3.52
CA GLN A 57 10.17 22.14 2.84
C GLN A 57 9.49 23.47 3.16
N ASP A 58 8.15 23.50 3.19
CA ASP A 58 7.38 24.70 3.56
C ASP A 58 7.69 25.14 5.01
N ILE A 59 7.59 24.21 5.96
CA ILE A 59 7.86 24.46 7.39
C ILE A 59 9.28 25.00 7.60
N LEU A 60 10.27 24.40 6.94
CA LEU A 60 11.68 24.83 7.05
C LEU A 60 11.93 26.20 6.41
N ASN A 61 11.26 26.50 5.30
CA ASN A 61 11.41 27.77 4.59
C ASN A 61 10.82 28.95 5.37
N GLU A 62 9.74 28.73 6.12
CA GLU A 62 9.07 29.80 6.84
C GLU A 62 9.72 30.17 8.20
N LYS A 63 10.72 29.41 8.67
CA LYS A 63 11.51 29.66 9.92
C LYS A 63 10.66 29.96 11.17
N ARG A 64 9.37 29.68 11.18
CA ARG A 64 8.45 29.97 12.29
C ARG A 64 7.90 28.67 12.85
N ALA A 65 8.30 28.34 14.08
CA ALA A 65 7.80 27.17 14.80
C ALA A 65 6.26 27.20 14.96
N GLU A 66 5.67 28.39 15.14
CA GLU A 66 4.21 28.60 15.23
C GLU A 66 3.46 28.23 13.94
N TYR A 67 4.03 28.52 12.77
CA TYR A 67 3.41 28.18 11.48
C TYR A 67 3.38 26.66 11.24
N GLY A 68 4.41 25.95 11.72
CA GLY A 68 4.48 24.49 11.65
C GLY A 68 3.39 23.77 12.46
N GLU A 69 2.89 24.38 13.53
CA GLU A 69 1.80 23.83 14.35
C GLU A 69 0.44 23.92 13.63
N GLU A 70 0.17 25.02 12.91
CA GLU A 70 -1.14 25.27 12.27
C GLU A 70 -1.25 24.78 10.81
N ILE A 71 -0.13 24.51 10.12
CA ILE A 71 -0.15 24.11 8.70
C ILE A 71 -0.90 22.79 8.46
N LEU A 72 -0.72 21.79 9.33
CA LEU A 72 -1.33 20.46 9.15
C LEU A 72 -2.86 20.48 9.34
N PRO A 73 -3.42 21.11 10.39
CA PRO A 73 -4.86 21.34 10.48
C PRO A 73 -5.42 22.10 9.28
N THR A 74 -4.73 23.15 8.82
CA THR A 74 -5.16 23.97 7.69
C THR A 74 -5.20 23.19 6.38
N LEU A 75 -4.15 22.42 6.08
CA LEU A 75 -4.10 21.54 4.92
C LEU A 75 -5.18 20.46 4.99
N SER A 76 -5.37 19.85 6.17
CA SER A 76 -6.40 18.84 6.39
C SER A 76 -7.80 19.40 6.10
N ALA A 77 -8.11 20.61 6.56
CA ALA A 77 -9.42 21.23 6.36
C ALA A 77 -9.74 21.44 4.87
N LYS A 78 -8.71 21.67 4.03
CA LYS A 78 -8.86 21.83 2.58
C LYS A 78 -8.87 20.50 1.82
N LEU A 79 -7.97 19.58 2.18
CA LEU A 79 -7.77 18.33 1.43
C LEU A 79 -8.80 17.25 1.74
N VAL A 80 -9.34 17.19 2.97
CA VAL A 80 -10.31 16.16 3.35
C VAL A 80 -11.62 16.25 2.56
N PRO A 81 -12.21 17.43 2.31
CA PRO A 81 -13.39 17.54 1.45
C PRO A 81 -13.15 17.07 0.00
N GLU A 82 -11.95 17.26 -0.53
CA GLU A 82 -11.61 16.93 -1.92
C GLU A 82 -11.19 15.46 -2.10
N PHE A 83 -10.41 14.93 -1.16
CA PHE A 83 -9.73 13.64 -1.31
C PHE A 83 -10.04 12.63 -0.20
N GLY A 84 -10.85 13.02 0.78
CA GLY A 84 -11.33 12.18 1.87
C GLY A 84 -10.38 12.08 3.07
N ASN A 85 -10.77 11.25 4.04
CA ASN A 85 -10.14 11.13 5.36
C ASN A 85 -8.68 10.65 5.33
N GLY A 86 -8.18 10.17 4.19
CA GLY A 86 -6.77 9.87 3.97
C GLY A 86 -5.86 11.09 4.13
N PHE A 87 -6.40 12.31 4.07
CA PHE A 87 -5.62 13.56 4.19
C PHE A 87 -5.92 14.31 5.49
N GLY A 88 -6.44 13.63 6.50
CA GLY A 88 -6.59 14.19 7.84
C GLY A 88 -5.26 14.63 8.45
N ALA A 89 -5.26 15.62 9.34
CA ALA A 89 -4.05 16.20 9.96
C ALA A 89 -3.11 15.15 10.58
N ARG A 90 -3.66 14.12 11.23
CA ARG A 90 -2.89 12.99 11.77
C ARG A 90 -2.17 12.20 10.68
N ASN A 91 -2.79 11.98 9.52
CA ASN A 91 -2.15 11.27 8.42
C ASN A 91 -1.11 12.14 7.72
N LEU A 92 -1.37 13.44 7.54
CA LEU A 92 -0.37 14.39 7.04
C LEU A 92 0.87 14.45 7.95
N SER A 93 0.68 14.48 9.28
CA SER A 93 1.79 14.39 10.24
C SER A 93 2.61 13.11 10.06
N ARG A 94 1.95 11.96 9.83
CA ARG A 94 2.65 10.69 9.53
C ARG A 94 3.43 10.75 8.22
N MET A 95 2.89 11.41 7.19
CA MET A 95 3.59 11.63 5.91
C MET A 95 4.87 12.43 6.10
N VAL A 96 4.81 13.54 6.88
CA VAL A 96 5.99 14.35 7.22
C VAL A 96 7.03 13.51 7.96
N ARG A 97 6.63 12.80 9.02
CA ARG A 97 7.53 11.93 9.79
C ARG A 97 8.13 10.81 8.93
N PHE A 98 7.35 10.26 8.00
CA PHE A 98 7.86 9.26 7.05
C PHE A 98 8.95 9.84 6.15
N ALA A 99 8.74 11.06 5.64
CA ALA A 99 9.72 11.78 4.82
C ALA A 99 10.98 12.22 5.58
N GLU A 100 10.90 12.44 6.89
CA GLU A 100 12.06 12.70 7.76
C GLU A 100 12.89 11.44 7.98
N VAL A 101 12.22 10.31 8.24
CA VAL A 101 12.87 9.04 8.53
C VAL A 101 13.53 8.44 7.28
N PHE A 102 12.94 8.64 6.12
CA PHE A 102 13.42 8.08 4.86
C PHE A 102 13.77 9.20 3.86
N PRO A 103 15.03 9.67 3.83
CA PRO A 103 15.47 10.63 2.83
C PRO A 103 15.58 10.00 1.43
N GLU A 104 15.47 10.85 0.42
CA GLU A 104 15.28 10.55 -1.01
C GLU A 104 16.22 9.45 -1.56
N GLY A 105 17.48 9.39 -1.13
CA GLY A 105 18.46 8.39 -1.59
C GLY A 105 18.26 6.96 -1.05
N LYS A 106 17.55 6.75 0.07
CA LYS A 106 17.34 5.43 0.68
C LYS A 106 15.94 4.84 0.44
N ILE A 107 15.04 5.65 -0.13
CA ILE A 107 13.62 5.32 -0.08
C ILE A 107 13.13 4.45 -1.23
N LEU A 108 13.79 4.52 -2.39
CA LEU A 108 13.33 3.83 -3.59
C LEU A 108 13.26 2.31 -3.37
N SER A 109 14.27 1.71 -2.72
CA SER A 109 14.27 0.27 -2.40
C SER A 109 13.17 -0.11 -1.40
N THR A 110 12.79 0.80 -0.51
CA THR A 110 11.76 0.58 0.50
C THR A 110 10.35 0.67 -0.05
N LEU A 111 10.10 1.64 -0.93
CA LEU A 111 8.80 1.89 -1.55
C LEU A 111 8.45 0.85 -2.62
N LEU A 112 9.46 0.27 -3.28
CA LEU A 112 9.28 -0.71 -4.34
C LEU A 112 8.79 -2.09 -3.86
N ARG A 113 8.68 -2.31 -2.54
CA ARG A 113 8.22 -3.59 -1.96
C ARG A 113 6.71 -3.83 -2.04
N GLY A 114 5.91 -2.88 -2.55
CA GLY A 114 4.46 -3.09 -2.73
C GLY A 114 3.66 -3.20 -1.42
N LEU A 115 4.30 -2.90 -0.28
CA LEU A 115 3.68 -3.01 1.03
C LEU A 115 2.60 -1.94 1.19
N PRO A 116 1.47 -2.26 1.84
CA PRO A 116 0.44 -1.26 2.10
C PRO A 116 0.96 -0.17 3.05
N TRP A 117 0.36 1.02 2.98
CA TRP A 117 0.73 2.16 3.82
C TRP A 117 0.69 1.85 5.33
N SER A 118 -0.28 1.03 5.77
CA SER A 118 -0.40 0.59 7.16
C SER A 118 0.84 -0.15 7.68
N SER A 119 1.47 -0.98 6.85
CA SER A 119 2.72 -1.67 7.20
C SER A 119 3.84 -0.67 7.46
N HIS A 120 3.97 0.36 6.62
CA HIS A 120 4.95 1.43 6.80
C HIS A 120 4.72 2.19 8.11
N LEU A 121 3.46 2.48 8.45
CA LEU A 121 3.12 3.13 9.73
C LEU A 121 3.48 2.26 10.94
N HIS A 122 3.26 0.94 10.85
CA HIS A 122 3.62 0.01 11.92
C HIS A 122 5.14 -0.05 12.13
N ILE A 123 5.90 -0.03 11.04
CA ILE A 123 7.37 0.03 11.09
C ILE A 123 7.81 1.35 11.74
N LEU A 124 7.28 2.50 11.29
CA LEU A 124 7.56 3.80 11.90
C LEU A 124 7.26 3.85 13.41
N ALA A 125 6.19 3.17 13.84
CA ALA A 125 5.80 3.14 15.25
C ALA A 125 6.72 2.25 16.10
N LYS A 126 7.28 1.19 15.53
CA LYS A 126 8.04 0.16 16.25
C LYS A 126 9.54 0.35 16.23
N THR A 127 10.08 1.26 15.42
CA THR A 127 11.51 1.33 15.15
C THR A 127 12.09 2.69 15.48
N LYS A 128 13.22 2.68 16.21
CA LYS A 128 13.89 3.92 16.65
C LYS A 128 15.04 4.30 15.71
N SER A 129 15.80 3.33 15.19
CA SER A 129 16.89 3.56 14.25
C SER A 129 16.51 3.26 12.79
N ILE A 130 17.38 3.60 11.84
CA ILE A 130 17.18 3.29 10.41
C ILE A 130 17.51 1.82 10.11
N GLU A 131 18.48 1.25 10.84
CA GLU A 131 18.92 -0.13 10.75
C GLU A 131 17.81 -1.10 11.21
N GLU A 132 17.09 -0.73 12.28
CA GLU A 132 15.95 -1.49 12.77
C GLU A 132 14.80 -1.48 11.74
N LYS A 133 14.62 -0.37 11.01
CA LYS A 133 13.62 -0.25 9.94
C LYS A 133 13.95 -1.14 8.77
N GLU A 134 15.20 -1.10 8.31
CA GLU A 134 15.69 -1.95 7.22
C GLU A 134 15.52 -3.44 7.58
N PHE A 135 15.86 -3.83 8.82
CA PHE A 135 15.64 -5.18 9.34
C PHE A 135 14.16 -5.62 9.30
N TYR A 136 13.23 -4.81 9.81
CA TYR A 136 11.80 -5.15 9.79
C TYR A 136 11.20 -5.15 8.38
N LEU A 137 11.73 -4.33 7.48
CA LEU A 137 11.32 -4.32 6.08
C LEU A 137 11.77 -5.58 5.33
N GLU A 138 12.97 -6.08 5.60
CA GLU A 138 13.43 -7.38 5.09
C GLU A 138 12.61 -8.53 5.66
N ALA A 139 12.33 -8.50 6.98
CA ALA A 139 11.54 -9.55 7.65
C ALA A 139 10.10 -9.68 7.11
N LEU A 140 9.48 -8.57 6.69
CA LEU A 140 8.15 -8.57 6.06
C LEU A 140 8.18 -9.02 4.59
N THR A 141 9.35 -8.95 3.94
CA THR A 141 9.55 -9.38 2.55
C THR A 141 9.84 -10.88 2.47
N PHE A 142 10.45 -11.46 3.52
CA PHE A 142 10.76 -12.89 3.62
C PHE A 142 10.23 -13.51 4.94
N PRO A 143 8.95 -13.89 5.00
CA PRO A 143 8.31 -14.27 6.27
C PRO A 143 8.86 -15.54 6.94
N SER A 144 9.60 -16.41 6.24
CA SER A 144 9.77 -17.80 6.68
C SER A 144 11.13 -18.25 7.23
N LEU A 145 12.22 -17.46 7.26
CA LEU A 145 13.53 -18.04 7.64
C LEU A 145 14.46 -17.27 8.60
N LEU A 146 14.17 -16.03 9.02
CA LEU A 146 15.14 -15.26 9.82
C LEU A 146 14.64 -14.78 11.20
N TRP A 147 13.35 -14.91 11.51
CA TRP A 147 12.75 -14.22 12.66
C TRP A 147 13.13 -14.78 14.04
N ARG A 148 13.73 -15.97 14.14
CA ARG A 148 14.00 -16.61 15.44
C ARG A 148 15.27 -16.13 16.16
N ASN A 149 16.29 -15.61 15.46
CA ASN A 149 17.63 -15.48 16.07
C ASN A 149 18.32 -14.10 15.99
N THR A 150 17.73 -13.06 15.40
CA THR A 150 18.47 -11.80 15.15
C THR A 150 17.66 -10.50 15.34
N LYS A 151 16.85 -10.37 16.40
CA LYS A 151 16.33 -9.04 16.75
C LYS A 151 17.50 -8.13 17.19
N PRO A 152 17.76 -6.99 16.53
CA PRO A 152 18.67 -6.00 17.09
C PRO A 152 18.08 -5.41 18.38
N SER A 153 18.94 -5.19 19.38
CA SER A 153 18.64 -4.64 20.71
C SER A 153 18.37 -3.14 20.68
#